data_AF-A0A838FZS9-F1
#
_entry.id   AF-A0A838FZS9-F1
#
_cell.length_a   1.000
_cell.length_b   1.000
_cell.length_c   1.000
_cell.angle_alpha   90.00
_cell.angle_beta   90.00
_cell.angle_gamma   90.00
#
_symmetry.space_group_name_H-M   'P 1'
#
loop_
_entity.id
_entity.type
_entity.pdbx_description
1 polymer ?
#
loop_
_entity_poly.entity_id
_entity_poly.type
_entity_poly.pdbx_seq_one_letter_code
_entity_poly.pdbx_strand_id
1 'polypeptide(L)'
;MSAFDLAVTQIASDRRGSVRPRNVRLVRERYVGNIGMLALVYSDSSGVLNRALCGVQWGATGQLRLSGGASAREHVTSCAGPWQMSGGWSNGDQEQCYGGWLSHPEARHARITDVYGVVASDDPVNGVALFICPRDFNVKGLRLELFTEGWEPVRDA
;
A
#
# COMPACT_ATOMS: atom_id res chain seq x y z
N MET A 1 19.36 -7.91 6.28
CA MET A 1 17.97 -8.34 5.96
C MET A 1 17.31 -7.19 5.24
N SER A 2 16.71 -7.44 4.06
CA SER A 2 16.00 -6.40 3.32
C SER A 2 14.58 -6.17 3.86
N ALA A 3 13.94 -5.08 3.44
CA ALA A 3 12.52 -4.82 3.74
C ALA A 3 11.60 -5.92 3.19
N PHE A 4 11.90 -6.39 1.98
CA PHE A 4 11.19 -7.49 1.37
C PHE A 4 11.34 -8.79 2.18
N ASP A 5 12.55 -9.17 2.57
CA ASP A 5 12.79 -10.39 3.38
C ASP A 5 12.02 -10.34 4.70
N LEU A 6 12.00 -9.17 5.35
CA LEU A 6 11.28 -8.95 6.60
C LEU A 6 9.76 -9.13 6.40
N ALA A 7 9.20 -8.51 5.36
CA ALA A 7 7.78 -8.61 5.05
C ALA A 7 7.37 -10.05 4.66
N VAL A 8 8.20 -10.75 3.87
CA VAL A 8 7.98 -12.16 3.50
C VAL A 8 7.96 -13.06 4.74
N THR A 9 8.93 -12.86 5.65
CA THR A 9 9.02 -13.62 6.90
C THR A 9 7.76 -13.43 7.75
N GLN A 10 7.27 -12.18 7.85
CA GLN A 10 6.04 -11.89 8.59
C GLN A 10 4.81 -12.55 7.96
N ILE A 11 4.61 -12.42 6.64
CA ILE A 11 3.47 -13.04 5.95
C ILE A 11 3.48 -14.55 6.16
N ALA A 12 4.64 -15.20 6.02
CA ALA A 12 4.75 -16.64 6.25
C ALA A 12 4.43 -17.05 7.70
N SER A 13 4.85 -16.23 8.67
CA SER A 13 4.60 -16.43 10.10
C SER A 13 3.11 -16.27 10.45
N ASP A 14 2.48 -15.16 10.06
CA ASP A 14 1.07 -14.86 10.36
C ASP A 14 0.13 -15.90 9.74
N ARG A 15 0.52 -16.43 8.59
CA ARG A 15 -0.25 -17.42 7.84
C ARG A 15 0.11 -18.86 8.23
N ARG A 16 0.91 -19.05 9.29
CA ARG A 16 1.25 -20.35 9.92
C ARG A 16 1.66 -21.42 8.91
N GLY A 17 2.50 -21.04 7.94
CA GLY A 17 3.01 -21.97 6.91
C GLY A 17 2.06 -22.23 5.72
N SER A 18 0.87 -21.63 5.69
CA SER A 18 0.04 -21.67 4.47
C SER A 18 0.62 -20.85 3.32
N VAL A 19 1.60 -19.97 3.58
CA VAL A 19 2.32 -19.23 2.54
C VAL A 19 3.79 -19.66 2.56
N ARG A 20 4.31 -20.07 1.39
CA ARG A 20 5.74 -20.34 1.21
C ARG A 20 6.46 -19.05 0.78
N PRO A 21 7.63 -18.70 1.34
CA PRO A 21 8.35 -17.48 0.98
C PRO A 21 8.54 -17.26 -0.53
N ARG A 22 8.85 -18.33 -1.26
CA ARG A 22 9.03 -18.31 -2.73
C ARG A 22 7.76 -17.95 -3.53
N ASN A 23 6.59 -17.99 -2.91
CA ASN A 23 5.32 -17.64 -3.54
C ASN A 23 4.96 -16.16 -3.32
N VAL A 24 5.75 -15.42 -2.53
CA VAL A 24 5.57 -13.99 -2.31
C VAL A 24 6.37 -13.22 -3.36
N ARG A 25 5.76 -12.21 -3.97
CA ARG A 25 6.40 -11.33 -4.95
C ARG A 25 6.20 -9.88 -4.58
N LEU A 26 7.25 -9.08 -4.75
CA LEU A 26 7.19 -7.63 -4.68
C LEU A 26 6.55 -7.08 -5.95
N VAL A 27 5.52 -6.25 -5.79
CA VAL A 27 4.87 -5.53 -6.89
C VAL A 27 5.41 -4.11 -6.99
N ARG A 28 5.51 -3.44 -5.85
CA ARG A 28 5.99 -2.07 -5.74
C ARG A 28 6.56 -1.83 -4.35
N GLU A 29 7.56 -0.98 -4.26
CA GLU A 29 7.98 -0.36 -3.02
C GLU A 29 8.14 1.15 -3.20
N ARG A 30 7.97 1.90 -2.12
CA ARG A 30 8.23 3.35 -2.06
C ARG A 30 8.87 3.67 -0.72
N TYR A 31 9.86 4.55 -0.74
CA TYR A 31 10.58 5.01 0.45
C TYR A 31 10.58 6.53 0.52
N VAL A 32 10.43 7.07 1.73
CA VAL A 32 10.64 8.47 2.07
C VAL A 32 11.41 8.50 3.38
N GLY A 33 12.62 9.05 3.37
CA GLY A 33 13.50 9.05 4.55
C GLY A 33 13.74 7.63 5.10
N ASN A 34 13.35 7.41 6.35
CA ASN A 34 13.49 6.13 7.04
C ASN A 34 12.23 5.26 7.01
N ILE A 35 11.21 5.62 6.23
CA ILE A 35 9.92 4.91 6.14
C ILE A 35 9.75 4.34 4.74
N GLY A 36 9.17 3.14 4.67
CA GLY A 36 8.89 2.45 3.43
C GLY A 36 7.53 1.77 3.42
N MET A 37 6.96 1.65 2.22
CA MET A 37 5.76 0.88 1.93
C MET A 37 6.07 -0.15 0.86
N LEU A 38 5.62 -1.38 1.07
CA LEU A 38 5.76 -2.49 0.14
C LEU A 38 4.37 -3.00 -0.23
N ALA A 39 4.13 -3.18 -1.52
CA ALA A 39 2.98 -3.86 -2.06
C ALA A 39 3.41 -5.24 -2.57
N LEU A 40 2.76 -6.27 -2.05
CA LEU A 40 3.11 -7.67 -2.24
C LEU A 40 1.93 -8.45 -2.78
N VAL A 41 2.20 -9.46 -3.60
CA VAL A 41 1.24 -10.50 -3.97
C VAL A 41 1.76 -11.86 -3.55
N TYR A 42 0.87 -12.73 -3.10
CA TYR A 42 1.23 -14.09 -2.74
C TYR A 42 0.06 -15.06 -2.89
N SER A 43 0.37 -16.31 -3.20
CA SER A 43 -0.62 -17.39 -3.16
C SER A 43 -0.49 -18.20 -1.87
N ASP A 44 -1.62 -18.44 -1.21
CA ASP A 44 -1.67 -19.37 -0.07
C ASP A 44 -1.65 -20.84 -0.52
N SER A 45 -1.72 -21.77 0.43
CA SER A 45 -1.65 -23.20 0.19
C SER A 45 -2.83 -23.76 -0.60
N SER A 46 -3.94 -23.01 -0.69
CA SER A 46 -5.09 -23.34 -1.53
C SER A 46 -4.97 -22.76 -2.94
N GLY A 47 -3.89 -22.04 -3.24
CA GLY A 47 -3.66 -21.39 -4.53
C GLY A 47 -4.37 -20.04 -4.68
N VAL A 48 -5.08 -19.56 -3.65
CA VAL A 48 -5.78 -18.28 -3.70
C VAL A 48 -4.78 -17.13 -3.69
N LEU A 49 -4.92 -16.21 -4.64
CA LEU A 49 -4.10 -15.01 -4.71
C LEU A 49 -4.57 -13.99 -3.67
N ASN A 50 -3.59 -13.48 -2.94
CA ASN A 50 -3.74 -12.45 -1.92
C ASN A 50 -2.84 -11.27 -2.26
N ARG A 51 -3.27 -10.09 -1.83
CA ARG A 51 -2.54 -8.84 -1.89
C ARG A 51 -2.24 -8.38 -0.48
N ALA A 52 -1.05 -7.81 -0.28
CA ALA A 52 -0.65 -7.23 0.99
C ALA A 52 0.03 -5.88 0.80
N LEU A 53 -0.19 -5.01 1.78
CA LEU A 53 0.57 -3.80 1.99
C LEU A 53 1.34 -3.97 3.30
N CYS A 54 2.63 -3.71 3.27
CA CYS A 54 3.50 -3.79 4.44
C CYS A 54 4.25 -2.48 4.63
N GLY A 55 4.23 -1.99 5.85
CA GLY A 55 5.03 -0.87 6.29
C GLY A 55 6.34 -1.32 6.88
N VAL A 56 7.41 -0.62 6.52
CA VAL A 56 8.73 -0.80 7.11
C VAL A 56 9.30 0.53 7.58
N GLN A 57 10.17 0.46 8.59
CA GLN A 57 10.87 1.62 9.09
C GLN A 57 12.27 1.26 9.56
N TRP A 58 13.25 2.10 9.22
CA TRP A 58 14.58 2.08 9.81
C TRP A 58 14.62 2.87 11.11
N GLY A 59 15.03 2.22 12.19
CA GLY A 59 15.36 2.87 13.45
C GLY A 59 16.69 3.62 13.37
N ALA A 60 16.97 4.44 14.39
CA ALA A 60 18.20 5.25 14.46
C ALA A 60 19.50 4.45 14.38
N THR A 61 19.49 3.19 14.82
CA THR A 61 20.63 2.25 14.76
C THR A 61 20.74 1.52 13.41
N GLY A 62 19.91 1.86 12.42
CA GLY A 62 19.84 1.19 11.12
C GLY A 62 19.05 -0.12 11.13
N GLN A 63 18.48 -0.51 12.27
CA GLN A 63 17.64 -1.71 12.38
C GLN A 63 16.31 -1.51 11.63
N LEU A 64 15.92 -2.51 10.85
CA LEU A 64 14.66 -2.50 10.09
C LEU A 64 13.56 -3.19 10.89
N ARG A 65 12.38 -2.56 10.97
CA ARG A 65 11.20 -3.11 11.63
C ARG A 65 9.96 -2.96 10.77
N LEU A 66 8.96 -3.80 11.00
CA LEU A 66 7.62 -3.58 10.46
C LEU A 66 6.89 -2.50 11.25
N SER A 67 6.17 -1.65 10.55
CA SER A 67 5.37 -0.56 11.13
C SER A 67 3.86 -0.80 11.04
N GLY A 68 3.43 -1.80 10.28
CA GLY A 68 2.02 -2.11 10.08
C GLY A 68 1.81 -2.87 8.78
N GLY A 69 0.57 -3.30 8.55
CA GLY A 69 0.22 -3.92 7.28
C GLY A 69 -1.26 -4.29 7.19
N ALA A 70 -1.69 -4.52 5.96
CA ALA A 70 -3.02 -5.01 5.64
C ALA A 70 -2.89 -6.10 4.57
N SER A 71 -3.77 -7.11 4.59
CA SER A 71 -3.83 -8.12 3.53
C SER A 71 -5.26 -8.53 3.25
N ALA A 72 -5.56 -8.77 1.98
CA ALA A 72 -6.87 -9.20 1.52
C ALA A 72 -6.75 -10.15 0.31
N ARG A 73 -7.80 -10.91 0.04
CA ARG A 73 -7.90 -11.71 -1.20
C ARG A 73 -8.05 -10.77 -2.39
N GLU A 74 -7.54 -11.17 -3.56
CA GLU A 74 -7.57 -10.35 -4.78
C GLU A 74 -8.99 -9.97 -5.25
N HIS A 75 -10.01 -10.78 -4.96
CA HIS A 75 -11.35 -10.66 -5.55
C HIS A 75 -12.36 -9.76 -4.81
N VAL A 76 -11.92 -8.73 -4.08
CA VAL A 76 -12.87 -7.72 -3.57
C VAL A 76 -13.15 -6.70 -4.69
N THR A 77 -13.92 -7.12 -5.70
CA THR A 77 -14.29 -6.29 -6.87
C THR A 77 -15.68 -5.67 -6.76
N SER A 78 -16.31 -5.64 -5.59
CA SER A 78 -17.51 -4.81 -5.40
C SER A 78 -17.10 -3.35 -5.22
N CYS A 79 -16.60 -2.72 -6.29
CA CYS A 79 -16.11 -1.35 -6.25
C CYS A 79 -17.28 -0.38 -6.16
N ALA A 80 -17.62 0.03 -4.94
CA ALA A 80 -18.32 1.29 -4.66
C ALA A 80 -17.31 2.45 -4.46
N GLY A 81 -16.09 2.31 -5.01
CA GLY A 81 -15.03 3.30 -4.85
C GLY A 81 -13.73 2.92 -5.56
N PRO A 82 -12.73 3.83 -5.55
CA PRO A 82 -11.55 3.79 -6.41
C PRO A 82 -10.47 2.77 -6.00
N TRP A 83 -10.69 2.02 -4.92
CA TRP A 83 -9.78 1.00 -4.40
C TRP A 83 -10.37 -0.40 -4.58
N GLN A 84 -9.57 -1.33 -5.10
CA GLN A 84 -9.83 -2.78 -5.01
C GLN A 84 -9.38 -3.35 -3.66
N MET A 85 -8.32 -2.77 -3.11
CA MET A 85 -7.81 -3.04 -1.77
C MET A 85 -7.08 -1.79 -1.30
N SER A 86 -7.34 -1.35 -0.08
CA SER A 86 -6.54 -0.30 0.56
C SER A 86 -6.13 -0.70 1.97
N GLY A 87 -5.11 -0.02 2.46
CA GLY A 87 -4.64 -0.15 3.82
C GLY A 87 -3.82 1.07 4.20
N GLY A 88 -3.75 1.31 5.49
CA GLY A 88 -2.89 2.35 6.03
C GLY A 88 -2.59 2.11 7.50
N TRP A 89 -1.55 2.77 7.97
CA TRP A 89 -1.19 2.77 9.38
C TRP A 89 -0.62 4.13 9.75
N SER A 90 -0.77 4.46 11.02
CA SER A 90 -0.07 5.56 11.67
C SER A 90 0.78 4.97 12.78
N ASN A 91 2.02 5.42 12.90
CA ASN A 91 2.92 5.02 13.98
C ASN A 91 2.94 6.07 15.10
N GLY A 92 1.76 6.53 15.53
CA GLY A 92 1.62 7.60 16.51
C GLY A 92 2.19 8.93 15.98
N ASP A 93 3.29 9.39 16.56
CA ASP A 93 3.96 10.68 16.26
C ASP A 93 4.68 10.74 14.89
N GLN A 94 4.32 9.89 13.94
CA GLN A 94 5.08 9.69 12.70
C GLN A 94 4.21 9.78 11.45
N GLU A 95 4.88 9.74 10.28
CA GLU A 95 4.28 9.74 8.95
C GLU A 95 3.16 8.70 8.82
N GLN A 96 2.12 9.07 8.07
CA GLN A 96 0.99 8.20 7.79
C GLN A 96 1.19 7.54 6.43
N CYS A 97 1.04 6.22 6.40
CA CYS A 97 1.19 5.47 5.17
C CYS A 97 -0.20 5.02 4.71
N TYR A 98 -0.50 5.24 3.44
CA TYR A 98 -1.76 4.84 2.82
C TYR A 98 -1.50 4.35 1.41
N GLY A 99 -2.20 3.32 0.96
CA GLY A 99 -2.01 2.83 -0.39
C GLY A 99 -2.92 1.67 -0.72
N GLY A 100 -2.74 1.12 -1.91
CA GLY A 100 -3.62 0.07 -2.39
C GLY A 100 -3.53 -0.20 -3.88
N TRP A 101 -4.37 -1.14 -4.30
CA TRP A 101 -4.62 -1.42 -5.71
C TRP A 101 -5.82 -0.61 -6.17
N LEU A 102 -5.65 0.14 -7.25
CA LEU A 102 -6.69 0.95 -7.87
C LEU A 102 -7.64 0.09 -8.68
N SER A 103 -8.92 0.48 -8.72
CA SER A 103 -9.94 -0.15 -9.57
C SER A 103 -9.90 0.30 -11.03
N HIS A 104 -9.20 1.39 -11.31
CA HIS A 104 -9.17 2.07 -12.61
C HIS A 104 -7.84 1.79 -13.34
N PRO A 105 -7.80 0.85 -14.31
CA PRO A 105 -6.58 0.52 -15.05
C PRO A 105 -6.02 1.69 -15.89
N GLU A 106 -6.84 2.70 -16.17
CA GLU A 106 -6.51 3.95 -16.86
C GLU A 106 -5.83 4.99 -15.96
N ALA A 107 -5.86 4.84 -14.64
CA ALA A 107 -5.23 5.77 -13.73
C ALA A 107 -3.70 5.79 -13.93
N ARG A 108 -3.14 6.99 -14.08
CA ARG A 108 -1.70 7.26 -14.24
C ARG A 108 -1.16 8.19 -13.16
N HIS A 109 -2.04 8.97 -12.54
CA HIS A 109 -1.74 9.71 -11.32
C HIS A 109 -2.81 9.44 -10.28
N ALA A 110 -2.40 9.38 -9.02
CA ALA A 110 -3.28 9.26 -7.89
C ALA A 110 -2.93 10.34 -6.87
N ARG A 111 -3.95 10.96 -6.29
CA ARG A 111 -3.80 12.04 -5.33
C ARG A 111 -4.73 11.81 -4.16
N ILE A 112 -4.18 11.86 -2.96
CA ILE A 112 -4.97 11.88 -1.74
C ILE A 112 -4.93 13.28 -1.12
N THR A 113 -6.09 13.73 -0.67
CA THR A 113 -6.27 15.03 -0.01
C THR A 113 -6.93 14.79 1.35
N ASP A 114 -6.32 15.30 2.42
CA ASP A 114 -6.92 15.22 3.75
C ASP A 114 -7.99 16.30 3.98
N VAL A 115 -8.64 16.28 5.14
CA VAL A 115 -9.70 17.24 5.49
C VAL A 115 -9.21 18.68 5.66
N TYR A 116 -7.90 18.90 5.77
CA TYR A 116 -7.27 20.21 5.86
C TYR A 116 -6.73 20.70 4.50
N GLY A 117 -6.88 19.90 3.44
CA GLY A 117 -6.38 20.21 2.11
C GLY A 117 -4.91 19.86 1.89
N VAL A 118 -4.27 19.14 2.80
CA VAL A 118 -2.91 18.63 2.60
C VAL A 118 -2.96 17.53 1.56
N VAL A 119 -2.06 17.59 0.58
CA VAL A 119 -2.05 16.69 -0.58
C VAL A 119 -0.82 15.79 -0.55
N ALA A 120 -1.02 14.50 -0.83
CA ALA A 120 0.04 13.59 -1.24
C ALA A 120 -0.31 12.99 -2.61
N SER A 121 0.69 12.75 -3.45
CA SER A 121 0.51 12.22 -4.80
C SER A 121 1.47 11.06 -5.07
N ASP A 122 1.06 10.20 -6.00
CA ASP A 122 1.82 9.06 -6.48
C ASP A 122 1.43 8.74 -7.93
N ASP A 123 2.38 8.25 -8.70
CA ASP A 123 2.14 7.73 -10.05
C ASP A 123 1.99 6.21 -9.94
N PRO A 124 0.80 5.62 -10.13
CA PRO A 124 0.57 4.20 -9.93
C PRO A 124 1.44 3.32 -10.83
N VAL A 125 1.98 2.23 -10.28
CA VAL A 125 2.78 1.24 -11.01
C VAL A 125 2.11 -0.11 -10.82
N ASN A 126 1.82 -0.80 -11.92
CA ASN A 126 1.05 -2.06 -11.91
C ASN A 126 -0.29 -1.95 -11.17
N GLY A 127 -0.95 -0.78 -11.31
CA GLY A 127 -2.22 -0.49 -10.63
C GLY A 127 -2.10 -0.23 -9.13
N VAL A 128 -0.89 -0.11 -8.58
CA VAL A 128 -0.66 0.14 -7.15
C VAL A 128 -0.26 1.58 -6.92
N ALA A 129 -0.93 2.28 -6.00
CA ALA A 129 -0.53 3.58 -5.48
C ALA A 129 -0.08 3.47 -4.01
N LEU A 130 1.05 4.10 -3.66
CA LEU A 130 1.61 4.14 -2.31
C LEU A 130 1.90 5.58 -1.92
N PHE A 131 1.30 6.04 -0.83
CA PHE A 131 1.44 7.38 -0.28
C PHE A 131 2.11 7.31 1.10
N ILE A 132 3.24 8.00 1.23
CA ILE A 132 3.86 8.27 2.53
C ILE A 132 3.61 9.75 2.80
N CYS A 133 2.72 10.01 3.76
CA CYS A 133 2.22 11.33 4.09
C CYS A 133 2.92 11.88 5.35
N PRO A 134 3.03 13.21 5.47
CA PRO A 134 3.55 13.82 6.69
C PRO A 134 2.69 13.46 7.92
N ARG A 135 3.28 13.63 9.11
CA ARG A 135 2.68 13.23 10.39
C ARG A 135 1.28 13.81 10.62
N ASP A 136 1.08 15.06 10.23
CA ASP A 136 -0.14 15.83 10.42
C ASP A 136 -1.24 15.53 9.39
N PHE A 137 -0.96 14.65 8.42
CA PHE A 137 -1.92 14.25 7.41
C PHE A 137 -3.11 13.50 8.03
N ASN A 138 -4.33 14.02 7.87
CA ASN A 138 -5.50 13.41 8.50
C ASN A 138 -6.19 12.38 7.59
N VAL A 139 -5.98 11.09 7.85
CA VAL A 139 -6.62 10.01 7.06
C VAL A 139 -8.14 9.88 7.23
N LYS A 140 -8.75 10.52 8.24
CA LYS A 140 -10.21 10.50 8.40
C LYS A 140 -10.84 11.45 7.38
N GLY A 141 -11.71 10.93 6.51
CA GLY A 141 -12.36 11.73 5.47
C GLY A 141 -11.46 12.02 4.26
N LEU A 142 -10.43 11.20 4.05
CA LEU A 142 -9.52 11.30 2.92
C LEU A 142 -10.26 11.19 1.59
N ARG A 143 -10.00 12.13 0.69
CA ARG A 143 -10.47 12.09 -0.70
C ARG A 143 -9.37 11.54 -1.59
N LEU A 144 -9.67 10.49 -2.35
CA LEU A 144 -8.81 10.03 -3.44
C LEU A 144 -9.32 10.57 -4.77
N GLU A 145 -8.41 11.12 -5.55
CA GLU A 145 -8.63 11.57 -6.92
C GLU A 145 -7.67 10.80 -7.83
N LEU A 146 -8.20 10.31 -8.96
CA LEU A 146 -7.43 9.59 -9.96
C LEU A 146 -7.41 10.39 -11.25
N PHE A 147 -6.29 10.37 -11.95
CA PHE A 147 -6.12 11.09 -13.20
C PHE A 147 -5.47 10.20 -14.26
N THR A 148 -5.84 10.45 -15.51
CA THR A 148 -5.18 9.87 -16.69
C THR A 148 -3.81 10.53 -16.92
N GLU A 149 -3.08 10.10 -17.94
CA GLU A 149 -1.76 10.66 -18.30
C GLU A 149 -1.81 12.18 -18.60
N GLY A 150 -2.94 12.68 -19.10
CA GLY A 150 -3.16 14.10 -19.38
C GLY A 150 -3.60 14.92 -18.16
N TRP A 151 -3.55 14.35 -16.94
CA TRP A 151 -4.12 14.95 -15.72
C TRP A 151 -5.63 15.21 -15.79
N GLU A 152 -6.34 14.54 -16.69
CA GLU A 152 -7.80 14.58 -16.72
C GLU A 152 -8.33 13.66 -15.62
N PRO A 153 -9.33 14.09 -14.82
CA PRO A 153 -9.93 13.22 -13.82
C PRO A 153 -10.48 11.94 -14.46
N VAL A 154 -10.13 10.79 -13.89
CA VAL A 154 -10.80 9.53 -14.20
C VAL A 154 -12.23 9.66 -13.68
N ARG A 155 -13.18 9.74 -14.60
CA ARG A 155 -14.61 9.80 -14.26
C ARG A 155 -15.11 8.39 -14.04
N ASP A 156 -15.83 8.17 -12.95
CA ASP A 156 -16.57 6.93 -12.74
C ASP A 156 -17.50 6.71 -13.95
N ALA A 157 -17.38 5.54 -14.59
CA ALA A 157 -18.30 5.09 -15.65
C ALA A 157 -19.63 4.61 -15.05
#